data_AF-A0A3D4DJ05-F1
#
_entry.id   AF-A0A3D4DJ05-F1
#
_cell.length_a   1.000
_cell.length_b   1.000
_cell.length_c   1.000
_cell.angle_alpha   90.00
_cell.angle_beta   90.00
_cell.angle_gamma   90.00
#
_symmetry.space_group_name_H-M   'P 1'
#
loop_
_entity.id
_entity.type
_entity.pdbx_description
1 polymer ?
#
loop_
_entity_poly.entity_id
_entity_poly.type
_entity_poly.pdbx_seq_one_letter_code
_entity_poly.pdbx_strand_id
1 'polypeptide(L)'
;MKFIIPQNYNFKNKILGILDYQTAIFIVIWCSITFGLLHIFIKNWDIKIFLFISLSFPIILFSIVGLNGESIVYVLKYILKYLIRPKLYLYKKF
;
A
#
# COMPACT_ATOMS: atom_id res chain seq x y z
N MET A 1 0.38 21.15 34.42
CA MET A 1 1.47 21.27 33.41
C MET A 1 0.86 21.71 32.10
N LYS A 2 1.38 22.75 31.44
CA LYS A 2 0.89 23.22 30.14
C LYS A 2 1.38 22.22 29.08
N PHE A 3 0.50 21.35 28.59
CA PHE A 3 0.82 20.46 27.48
C PHE A 3 0.96 21.31 26.21
N ILE A 4 2.20 21.57 25.80
CA ILE A 4 2.50 22.17 24.51
C ILE A 4 2.56 21.00 23.53
N ILE A 5 1.50 20.80 22.76
CA ILE A 5 1.53 19.84 21.65
C ILE A 5 2.42 20.47 20.57
N PRO A 6 3.57 19.88 20.22
CA PRO A 6 4.43 20.43 19.19
C PRO A 6 3.66 20.50 17.86
N GLN A 7 3.53 21.71 17.29
CA GLN A 7 2.81 21.97 16.03
C GLN A 7 3.43 21.28 14.80
N ASN A 8 4.62 20.68 14.94
CA ASN A 8 5.33 20.02 13.84
C ASN A 8 5.02 18.51 13.70
N TYR A 9 4.03 17.99 14.42
CA TYR A 9 3.55 16.62 14.20
C TYR A 9 2.49 16.60 13.10
N ASN A 10 2.87 16.09 11.92
CA ASN A 10 1.90 15.67 10.91
C ASN A 10 1.27 14.36 11.38
N PHE A 11 0.11 14.44 12.04
CA PHE A 11 -0.71 13.27 12.32
C PHE A 11 -1.17 12.65 10.99
N LYS A 12 -0.45 11.62 10.54
CA LYS A 12 -0.98 10.70 9.53
C LYS A 12 -1.98 9.80 10.23
N ASN A 13 -3.27 10.05 10.01
CA ASN A 13 -4.31 9.19 10.57
C ASN A 13 -4.18 7.79 9.96
N LYS A 14 -3.95 6.80 10.83
CA LYS A 14 -3.87 5.38 10.46
C LYS A 14 -5.13 4.67 10.92
N ILE A 15 -5.72 3.88 10.03
CA ILE A 15 -6.76 2.91 10.36
C ILE A 15 -6.15 1.88 11.33
N LEU A 16 -6.79 1.73 12.49
CA LEU A 16 -6.36 0.83 13.57
C LEU A 16 -4.93 1.09 14.09
N GLY A 17 -4.36 2.26 13.81
CA GLY A 17 -2.97 2.61 14.17
C GLY A 17 -1.90 1.94 13.30
N ILE A 18 -2.28 1.10 12.32
CA ILE A 18 -1.37 0.25 11.56
C ILE A 18 -1.34 0.66 10.08
N LEU A 19 -2.49 0.87 9.45
CA LEU A 19 -2.61 1.10 8.01
C LEU A 19 -2.94 2.56 7.68
N ASP A 20 -2.20 3.18 6.76
CA ASP A 20 -2.57 4.48 6.22
C ASP A 20 -3.87 4.37 5.39
N TYR A 21 -4.69 5.42 5.33
CA TYR A 21 -5.91 5.41 4.51
C TYR A 21 -5.65 5.12 3.03
N GLN A 22 -4.53 5.65 2.50
CA GLN A 22 -4.15 5.42 1.10
C GLN A 22 -3.82 3.94 0.83
N THR A 23 -3.16 3.26 1.78
CA THR A 23 -2.86 1.83 1.63
C THR A 23 -4.12 0.98 1.78
N ALA A 24 -5.03 1.37 2.67
CA ALA A 24 -6.32 0.68 2.82
C ALA A 24 -7.16 0.76 1.54
N ILE A 25 -7.27 1.95 0.92
CA ILE A 25 -7.95 2.12 -0.36
C ILE A 25 -7.29 1.27 -1.45
N PHE A 26 -5.96 1.24 -1.49
CA PHE A 26 -5.21 0.39 -2.42
C PHE A 26 -5.54 -1.11 -2.25
N ILE A 27 -5.60 -1.60 -1.01
CA ILE A 27 -5.98 -3.00 -0.71
C ILE A 27 -7.40 -3.28 -1.22
N VAL A 28 -8.36 -2.40 -0.96
CA VAL A 28 -9.75 -2.58 -1.40
C VAL A 28 -9.83 -2.67 -2.92
N ILE A 29 -9.17 -1.76 -3.64
CA ILE A 29 -9.13 -1.77 -5.10
C ILE A 29 -8.50 -3.07 -5.61
N TRP A 30 -7.38 -3.50 -5.03
CA TRP A 30 -6.72 -4.75 -5.40
C TRP A 30 -7.62 -5.98 -5.19
N CYS A 31 -8.28 -6.08 -4.04
CA CYS A 31 -9.22 -7.15 -3.74
C CYS A 31 -10.42 -7.16 -4.72
N SER A 32 -10.97 -5.99 -5.06
CA SER A 32 -12.07 -5.90 -6.04
C SER A 32 -11.65 -6.37 -7.43
N ILE A 33 -10.46 -5.97 -7.89
CA ILE A 33 -9.93 -6.39 -9.20
C ILE A 33 -9.65 -7.89 -9.22
N THR A 34 -8.94 -8.41 -8.22
CA THR A 34 -8.60 -9.85 -8.15
C THR A 34 -9.84 -10.72 -8.05
N PHE A 35 -10.82 -10.33 -7.22
CA PHE A 35 -12.10 -11.05 -7.14
C PHE A 35 -12.86 -11.02 -8.48
N GLY A 36 -12.95 -9.85 -9.13
CA GLY A 36 -13.60 -9.72 -10.43
C GLY A 36 -12.95 -10.59 -11.51
N LEU A 37 -11.62 -10.59 -11.61
CA LEU A 37 -10.89 -11.43 -12.54
C LEU A 37 -11.12 -12.93 -12.25
N LEU A 38 -10.96 -13.36 -11.00
CA LEU A 38 -11.16 -14.77 -10.64
C LEU A 38 -12.61 -15.22 -10.87
N HIS A 39 -13.60 -14.32 -10.71
CA HIS A 39 -14.99 -14.63 -11.00
C HIS A 39 -15.24 -14.90 -12.49
N ILE A 40 -14.54 -14.21 -13.38
CA ILE A 40 -14.65 -14.39 -14.84
C ILE A 40 -14.00 -15.72 -15.28
N PHE A 41 -12.81 -16.04 -14.76
CA PHE A 41 -12.02 -17.18 -15.25
C PHE A 41 -12.28 -18.51 -14.52
N ILE A 42 -12.73 -18.49 -13.25
CA ILE A 42 -12.80 -19.68 -12.42
C ILE A 42 -14.23 -19.90 -11.92
N LYS A 43 -14.81 -21.05 -12.27
CA LYS A 43 -16.16 -21.44 -11.82
C LYS A 43 -16.15 -22.10 -10.44
N ASN A 44 -15.15 -22.94 -10.16
CA ASN A 44 -15.06 -23.63 -8.87
C ASN A 44 -14.78 -22.64 -7.73
N TRP A 45 -15.63 -22.65 -6.71
CA TRP A 45 -15.53 -21.78 -5.53
C TRP A 45 -14.28 -22.04 -4.70
N ASP A 46 -13.88 -23.30 -4.51
CA ASP A 46 -12.74 -23.63 -3.65
C ASP A 46 -11.43 -23.09 -4.23
N ILE A 47 -11.21 -23.33 -5.53
CA ILE A 47 -10.05 -22.84 -6.28
C ILE A 47 -10.05 -21.31 -6.31
N LYS A 48 -11.23 -20.70 -6.47
CA LYS A 48 -11.39 -19.25 -6.48
C LYS A 48 -10.99 -18.62 -5.14
N ILE A 49 -11.46 -19.17 -4.03
CA ILE A 49 -11.13 -18.69 -2.68
C ILE A 49 -9.63 -18.88 -2.42
N PHE A 50 -9.08 -20.05 -2.74
CA PHE A 50 -7.66 -20.33 -2.58
C PHE A 50 -6.77 -19.33 -3.34
N LEU A 51 -7.05 -19.10 -4.62
CA LEU A 51 -6.28 -18.16 -5.43
C LEU A 51 -6.47 -16.71 -4.98
N PHE A 52 -7.68 -16.33 -4.58
CA PHE A 52 -7.94 -14.99 -4.05
C PHE A 52 -7.09 -14.70 -2.80
N ILE A 53 -7.04 -15.63 -1.86
CA ILE A 53 -6.21 -15.53 -0.66
C ILE A 53 -4.73 -15.49 -1.04
N SER A 54 -4.27 -16.41 -1.89
CA SER A 54 -2.87 -16.49 -2.31
C SER A 54 -2.37 -15.20 -2.98
N LEU A 55 -3.22 -14.51 -3.74
CA LEU A 55 -2.87 -13.27 -4.44
C LEU A 55 -2.99 -12.03 -3.54
N SER A 56 -3.96 -12.00 -2.64
CA SER A 56 -4.25 -10.82 -1.81
C SER A 56 -3.40 -10.80 -0.52
N PHE A 57 -3.12 -11.96 0.06
CA PHE A 57 -2.46 -12.06 1.36
C PHE A 57 -1.04 -11.45 1.40
N PRO A 58 -0.15 -11.69 0.41
CA PRO A 58 1.18 -11.07 0.40
C PRO A 58 1.10 -9.53 0.36
N ILE A 59 0.16 -8.98 -0.41
CA ILE A 59 0.00 -7.53 -0.57
C ILE A 59 -0.51 -6.89 0.72
N ILE A 60 -1.45 -7.55 1.41
CA ILE A 60 -1.95 -7.11 2.71
C ILE A 60 -0.81 -7.13 3.75
N LEU A 61 0.00 -8.20 3.78
CA LEU A 61 1.17 -8.30 4.66
C LEU A 61 2.17 -7.16 4.42
N PHE A 62 2.57 -6.91 3.17
CA PHE A 62 3.48 -5.81 2.85
C PHE A 62 2.90 -4.44 3.18
N SER A 63 1.58 -4.27 3.07
CA SER A 63 0.91 -3.03 3.40
C SER A 63 0.86 -2.76 4.92
N ILE A 64 0.82 -3.81 5.74
CA ILE A 64 0.83 -3.73 7.21
C ILE A 64 2.25 -3.48 7.73
N VAL A 65 3.22 -4.24 7.24
CA VAL A 65 4.63 -4.12 7.69
C VAL A 65 5.25 -2.81 7.18
N GLY A 66 4.85 -2.37 5.99
CA GLY A 66 5.47 -1.24 5.30
C GLY A 66 6.90 -1.57 4.83
N LEU A 67 7.56 -0.59 4.21
CA LEU A 67 8.96 -0.67 3.83
C LEU A 67 9.72 0.45 4.52
N ASN A 68 10.57 0.10 5.50
CA ASN A 68 11.34 1.06 6.29
C ASN A 68 10.49 2.18 6.92
N GLY A 69 9.29 1.86 7.39
CA GLY A 69 8.37 2.82 8.00
C GLY A 69 7.55 3.66 7.02
N GLU A 70 7.77 3.52 5.72
CA GLU A 70 6.98 4.15 4.67
C GLU A 70 5.90 3.20 4.12
N SER A 71 4.85 3.80 3.58
CA SER A 71 3.75 3.05 2.98
C SER A 71 4.13 2.43 1.63
N ILE A 72 3.63 1.23 1.36
CA ILE A 72 3.91 0.52 0.10
C ILE A 72 3.50 1.34 -1.13
N VAL A 73 2.40 2.10 -1.02
CA VAL A 73 1.90 2.98 -2.08
C VAL A 73 2.90 4.08 -2.43
N TYR A 74 3.56 4.64 -1.41
CA TYR A 74 4.59 5.65 -1.63
C TYR A 74 5.80 5.06 -2.37
N VAL A 75 6.26 3.88 -1.95
CA VAL A 75 7.38 3.18 -2.59
C VAL A 75 7.05 2.82 -4.04
N LEU A 76 5.87 2.28 -4.31
CA LEU A 76 5.41 1.99 -5.68
C LEU A 76 5.37 3.25 -6.54
N LYS A 77 4.84 4.36 -6.01
CA LYS A 77 4.84 5.66 -6.72
C LYS A 77 6.25 6.13 -7.03
N TYR A 78 7.19 5.95 -6.10
CA TYR A 78 8.59 6.30 -6.31
C TYR A 78 9.25 5.44 -7.39
N ILE A 79 9.08 4.11 -7.33
CA ILE A 79 9.59 3.17 -8.33
C ILE A 79 9.01 3.51 -9.72
N LEU A 80 7.70 3.70 -9.83
CA LEU A 80 7.04 4.07 -11.09
C LEU A 80 7.57 5.40 -11.63
N LYS A 81 7.72 6.41 -10.76
CA LYS A 81 8.28 7.71 -11.14
C LYS A 81 9.71 7.57 -11.65
N TYR A 82 10.52 6.73 -11.01
CA TYR A 82 11.89 6.44 -11.43
C TYR A 82 11.93 5.74 -12.80
N LEU A 83 11.10 4.72 -13.02
CA LEU A 83 11.03 4.00 -14.30
C LEU A 83 10.62 4.92 -15.46
N ILE A 84 9.66 5.82 -15.25
CA ILE A 84 9.16 6.73 -16.29
C ILE A 84 10.09 7.93 -16.50
N ARG A 85 10.73 8.42 -15.44
CA ARG A 85 11.62 9.58 -15.47
C ARG A 85 12.93 9.24 -14.77
N PRO A 86 13.84 8.51 -15.45
CA PRO A 86 15.12 8.09 -14.89
C PRO A 86 16.11 9.26 -14.72
N LYS A 87 15.69 10.52 -14.88
CA LYS A 87 16.54 11.68 -14.57
C LYS A 87 16.80 11.66 -13.08
N LEU A 88 17.92 11.04 -12.72
CA LEU A 88 18.56 11.02 -11.42
C LEU A 88 18.37 12.39 -10.78
N TYR A 89 17.57 12.47 -9.72
CA TYR A 89 17.72 13.54 -8.76
C TYR A 89 19.03 13.25 -8.04
N LEU A 90 20.15 13.50 -8.72
CA LEU A 90 21.45 13.62 -8.09
C LEU A 90 21.27 14.69 -7.03
N TYR A 91 21.30 14.28 -5.78
CA TYR A 91 21.37 15.20 -4.66
C TYR A 91 22.66 15.99 -4.84
N LYS A 92 22.54 17.18 -5.43
CA LYS A 92 23.64 18.13 -5.50
C LYS A 92 23.70 18.78 -4.12
N LYS A 93 24.48 18.15 -3.23
CA LYS A 93 24.96 18.83 -2.03
C LYS A 93 25.85 19.95 -2.56
N PHE A 94 25.38 21.19 -2.44
CA PHE A 94 26.22 22.36 -2.69
C PHE A 94 27.53 22.24 -1.92
#